data_AF-A0A0G4EF30-F1
#
_entry.id   AF-A0A0G4EF30-F1
#
_cell.length_a   1.000
_cell.length_b   1.000
_cell.length_c   1.000
_cell.angle_alpha   90.00
_cell.angle_beta   90.00
_cell.angle_gamma   90.00
#
_symmetry.space_group_name_H-M   'P 1'
#
loop_
_entity.id
_entity.type
_entity.pdbx_description
1 polymer ?
#
loop_
_entity_poly.entity_id
_entity_poly.type
_entity_poly.pdbx_seq_one_letter_code
_entity_poly.pdbx_strand_id
1 'polypeptide(L)'
;MVLCAFAKADRRDAAVFFALAPVIVQQIDTLTPEHISMALNAFARVIIMNTYLLQTVASRLSKEFLCSFSPRATAIIMNAYAKFGYKDARLWELLIWRATGCIRRSDGRDLVAMTCALARVSLAPPSFLVPAVNRLTLLMPSLAPHSIALLTGALDKMTEIGADRQVAKVIRRFRSRLSEHITRAAADENGADAEA
;
A
#
# COMPACT_ATOMS: atom_id res chain seq x y z
N MET A 1 -11.86 -16.28 -3.47
CA MET A 1 -10.69 -17.14 -3.11
C MET A 1 -10.08 -17.91 -4.28
N VAL A 2 -10.88 -18.39 -5.25
CA VAL A 2 -10.38 -19.12 -6.44
C VAL A 2 -9.37 -18.30 -7.26
N LEU A 3 -9.62 -17.01 -7.52
CA LEU A 3 -8.70 -16.13 -8.24
C LEU A 3 -7.31 -16.00 -7.61
N CYS A 4 -7.22 -16.03 -6.28
CA CYS A 4 -5.93 -15.99 -5.59
C CYS A 4 -5.14 -17.29 -5.75
N ALA A 5 -5.83 -18.43 -5.88
CA ALA A 5 -5.18 -19.71 -6.16
C ALA A 5 -4.61 -19.72 -7.58
N PHE A 6 -5.38 -19.26 -8.58
CA PHE A 6 -4.89 -19.13 -9.96
C PHE A 6 -3.72 -18.12 -10.08
N ALA A 7 -3.82 -16.96 -9.43
CA ALA A 7 -2.73 -15.98 -9.40
C ALA A 7 -1.48 -16.45 -8.65
N LYS A 8 -1.61 -17.42 -7.73
CA LYS A 8 -0.47 -18.06 -7.05
C LYS A 8 0.15 -19.18 -7.88
N ALA A 9 -0.64 -19.86 -8.70
CA ALA A 9 -0.18 -20.94 -9.57
C ALA A 9 0.52 -20.45 -10.85
N ASP A 10 0.72 -19.13 -11.02
CA ASP A 10 1.21 -18.45 -12.25
C ASP A 10 0.50 -18.92 -13.54
N ARG A 11 -0.71 -19.47 -13.39
CA ARG A 11 -1.60 -19.80 -14.49
C ARG A 11 -2.23 -18.49 -14.94
N ARG A 12 -1.53 -17.76 -15.82
CA ARG A 12 -1.99 -16.51 -16.46
C ARG A 12 -3.06 -16.78 -17.52
N ASP A 13 -4.06 -17.58 -17.16
CA ASP A 13 -5.16 -17.83 -18.07
C ASP A 13 -6.09 -16.62 -18.05
N ALA A 14 -5.81 -15.70 -18.96
CA ALA A 14 -6.58 -14.47 -19.07
C ALA A 14 -8.06 -14.75 -19.29
N ALA A 15 -8.41 -15.85 -19.96
CA ALA A 15 -9.79 -16.25 -20.20
C ALA A 15 -10.55 -16.50 -18.88
N VAL A 16 -9.90 -17.13 -17.90
CA VAL A 16 -10.51 -17.37 -16.57
C VAL A 16 -10.75 -16.04 -15.84
N PHE A 17 -9.80 -15.10 -15.89
CA PHE A 17 -9.97 -13.80 -15.26
C PHE A 17 -11.06 -12.96 -15.94
N PHE A 18 -11.16 -13.00 -17.26
CA PHE A 18 -12.23 -12.32 -18.00
C PHE A 18 -13.59 -12.97 -17.77
N ALA A 19 -13.68 -14.29 -17.65
CA ALA A 19 -14.93 -14.99 -17.34
C ALA A 19 -15.40 -14.73 -15.89
N LEU A 20 -14.48 -14.57 -14.94
CA LEU A 20 -14.82 -14.34 -13.53
C LEU A 20 -15.09 -12.86 -13.20
N ALA A 21 -14.56 -11.92 -13.97
CA ALA A 21 -14.81 -10.49 -13.78
C ALA A 21 -16.32 -10.12 -13.70
N PRO A 22 -17.19 -10.54 -14.64
CA PRO A 22 -18.63 -10.23 -14.55
C PRO A 22 -19.30 -10.89 -13.33
N VAL A 23 -18.86 -12.08 -12.92
CA VAL A 23 -19.39 -12.75 -11.71
C VAL A 23 -19.06 -11.94 -10.45
N ILE A 24 -17.83 -11.42 -10.34
CA ILE A 24 -17.43 -10.54 -9.23
C ILE A 24 -18.26 -9.26 -9.23
N VAL A 25 -18.50 -8.68 -10.40
CA VAL A 25 -19.31 -7.46 -10.53
C VAL A 25 -20.75 -7.72 -10.07
N GLN A 26 -21.36 -8.84 -10.46
CA GLN A 26 -22.72 -9.20 -10.04
C GLN A 26 -22.84 -9.45 -8.54
N GLN A 27 -21.78 -9.97 -7.92
CA GLN A 27 -21.77 -10.29 -6.49
C GLN A 27 -21.15 -9.19 -5.63
N ILE A 28 -20.80 -8.03 -6.19
CA ILE A 28 -19.99 -7.04 -5.47
C ILE A 28 -20.63 -6.57 -4.16
N ASP A 29 -21.96 -6.49 -4.12
CA ASP A 29 -22.74 -6.07 -2.96
C ASP A 29 -22.79 -7.15 -1.85
N THR A 30 -22.45 -8.40 -2.16
CA THR A 30 -22.38 -9.51 -1.19
C THR A 30 -20.96 -9.85 -0.76
N LEU A 31 -19.95 -9.28 -1.41
CA LEU A 31 -18.55 -9.52 -1.11
C LEU A 31 -18.08 -8.67 0.07
N THR A 32 -17.33 -9.31 0.98
CA THR A 32 -16.63 -8.59 2.04
C THR A 32 -15.51 -7.73 1.47
N PRO A 33 -15.10 -6.67 2.19
CA PRO A 33 -13.92 -5.88 1.91
C PRO A 33 -12.67 -6.70 1.56
N GLU A 34 -12.43 -7.76 2.33
CA GLU A 34 -11.31 -8.66 2.14
C GLU A 34 -11.42 -9.39 0.81
N HIS A 35 -12.60 -9.89 0.44
CA HIS A 35 -12.81 -10.55 -0.84
C HIS A 35 -12.56 -9.61 -2.02
N ILE A 36 -13.02 -8.36 -1.94
CA ILE A 36 -12.79 -7.34 -2.98
C ILE A 36 -11.31 -7.03 -3.09
N SER A 37 -10.62 -6.82 -1.96
CA SER A 37 -9.17 -6.55 -1.95
C SER A 37 -8.37 -7.70 -2.57
N MET A 38 -8.73 -8.94 -2.24
CA MET A 38 -8.09 -10.15 -2.75
C MET A 38 -8.34 -10.34 -4.24
N ALA A 39 -9.56 -10.07 -4.71
CA ALA A 39 -9.91 -10.11 -6.12
C ALA A 39 -9.04 -9.10 -6.89
N LEU A 40 -9.08 -7.81 -6.51
CA LEU A 40 -8.29 -6.76 -7.17
C LEU A 40 -6.79 -7.07 -7.16
N ASN A 41 -6.26 -7.60 -6.07
CA ASN A 41 -4.86 -8.02 -6.00
C ASN A 41 -4.54 -9.18 -6.93
N ALA A 42 -5.46 -10.14 -7.10
CA ALA A 42 -5.26 -11.24 -8.04
C ALA A 42 -5.12 -10.70 -9.47
N PHE A 43 -6.03 -9.82 -9.91
CA PHE A 43 -5.93 -9.13 -11.20
C PHE A 43 -4.61 -8.35 -11.32
N ALA A 44 -4.23 -7.60 -10.29
CA ALA A 44 -3.00 -6.78 -10.29
C ALA A 44 -1.71 -7.62 -10.27
N ARG A 45 -1.76 -8.88 -9.82
CA ARG A 45 -0.62 -9.80 -9.86
C ARG A 45 -0.39 -10.38 -11.25
N VAL A 46 -1.46 -10.70 -11.97
CA VAL A 46 -1.39 -11.23 -13.34
C VAL A 46 -1.36 -10.14 -14.41
N ILE A 47 -1.40 -8.86 -13.99
CA ILE A 47 -1.38 -7.67 -14.87
C ILE A 47 -2.53 -7.71 -15.90
N ILE A 48 -3.68 -8.27 -15.50
CA ILE A 48 -4.88 -8.27 -16.32
C ILE A 48 -5.72 -7.08 -15.91
N MET A 49 -5.73 -6.05 -16.74
CA MET A 49 -6.56 -4.88 -16.53
C MET A 49 -7.97 -5.13 -17.07
N ASN A 50 -8.94 -5.24 -16.17
CA ASN A 50 -10.35 -5.24 -16.53
C ASN A 50 -10.96 -3.89 -16.10
N THR A 51 -11.03 -2.95 -17.03
CA THR A 51 -11.49 -1.58 -16.78
C THR A 51 -12.92 -1.56 -16.23
N TYR A 52 -13.80 -2.44 -16.73
CA TYR A 52 -15.18 -2.54 -16.27
C TYR A 52 -15.26 -2.95 -14.79
N LEU A 53 -14.48 -3.96 -14.38
CA LEU A 53 -14.39 -4.37 -12.98
C LEU A 53 -13.83 -3.25 -12.11
N LEU A 54 -12.72 -2.60 -12.53
CA LEU A 54 -12.09 -1.52 -11.78
C LEU A 54 -13.04 -0.32 -11.59
N GLN A 55 -13.71 0.11 -12.65
CA GLN A 55 -14.70 1.19 -12.60
C GLN A 55 -15.89 0.83 -11.72
N THR A 56 -16.41 -0.39 -11.87
CA THR A 56 -17.57 -0.83 -11.08
C THR A 56 -17.22 -0.88 -9.60
N VAL A 57 -16.07 -1.46 -9.23
CA VAL A 57 -15.61 -1.46 -7.83
C VAL A 57 -15.41 -0.03 -7.33
N ALA A 58 -14.71 0.82 -8.08
CA ALA A 58 -14.48 2.21 -7.69
C ALA A 58 -15.79 2.98 -7.46
N SER A 59 -16.80 2.77 -8.30
CA SER A 59 -18.12 3.42 -8.18
C SER A 59 -18.91 2.97 -6.94
N ARG A 60 -18.68 1.74 -6.48
CA ARG A 60 -19.34 1.13 -5.31
C ARG A 60 -18.65 1.47 -3.99
N LEU A 61 -17.40 1.94 -4.03
CA LEU A 61 -16.71 2.35 -2.83
C LEU A 61 -17.34 3.63 -2.25
N SER A 62 -17.89 3.51 -1.05
CA SER A 62 -18.37 4.61 -0.23
C SER A 62 -17.55 4.72 1.06
N LYS A 63 -17.65 5.85 1.77
CA LYS A 63 -16.98 6.02 3.07
C LYS A 63 -17.45 4.96 4.08
N GLU A 64 -18.76 4.72 4.13
CA GLU A 64 -19.39 3.72 4.99
C GLU A 64 -18.84 2.32 4.70
N PHE A 65 -18.79 1.95 3.42
CA PHE A 65 -18.26 0.66 3.02
C PHE A 65 -16.77 0.55 3.36
N LEU A 66 -15.97 1.59 3.10
CA LEU A 66 -14.55 1.63 3.46
C LEU A 66 -14.29 1.50 4.97
N CYS A 67 -15.20 1.93 5.84
CA CYS A 67 -15.05 1.75 7.29
C CYS A 67 -14.98 0.26 7.70
N SER A 68 -15.59 -0.63 6.94
CA SER A 68 -15.52 -2.07 7.17
C SER A 68 -14.21 -2.72 6.71
N PHE A 69 -13.36 -1.99 5.97
CA PHE A 69 -12.07 -2.52 5.51
C PHE A 69 -11.08 -2.62 6.65
N SER A 70 -10.40 -3.75 6.75
CA SER A 70 -9.17 -3.85 7.53
C SER A 70 -8.05 -2.97 6.92
N PRO A 71 -7.08 -2.48 7.73
CA PRO A 71 -5.95 -1.70 7.22
C PRO A 71 -5.20 -2.41 6.09
N ARG A 72 -5.03 -3.72 6.23
CA ARG A 72 -4.45 -4.60 5.22
C ARG A 72 -5.24 -4.59 3.92
N ALA A 73 -6.57 -4.73 3.98
CA ALA A 73 -7.43 -4.68 2.78
C ALA A 73 -7.31 -3.32 2.07
N THR A 74 -7.24 -2.21 2.83
CA THR A 74 -7.00 -0.87 2.27
C THR A 74 -5.65 -0.79 1.55
N ALA A 75 -4.57 -1.29 2.17
CA ALA A 75 -3.23 -1.29 1.57
C ALA A 75 -3.19 -2.10 0.26
N ILE A 76 -3.84 -3.27 0.26
CA ILE A 76 -3.93 -4.15 -0.91
C ILE A 76 -4.66 -3.44 -2.06
N ILE A 77 -5.81 -2.81 -1.79
CA ILE A 77 -6.59 -2.11 -2.81
C ILE A 77 -5.84 -0.92 -3.38
N MET A 78 -5.23 -0.08 -2.52
CA MET A 78 -4.42 1.05 -2.98
C MET A 78 -3.29 0.57 -3.90
N ASN A 79 -2.61 -0.51 -3.53
CA ASN A 79 -1.52 -1.05 -4.35
C ASN A 79 -2.02 -1.67 -5.66
N ALA A 80 -3.20 -2.32 -5.67
CA ALA A 80 -3.80 -2.87 -6.88
C ALA A 80 -4.16 -1.75 -7.89
N TYR A 81 -4.85 -0.71 -7.45
CA TYR A 81 -5.19 0.44 -8.32
C TYR A 81 -3.94 1.20 -8.78
N ALA A 82 -2.94 1.37 -7.90
CA ALA A 82 -1.68 1.99 -8.26
C ALA A 82 -0.92 1.20 -9.36
N LYS A 83 -0.94 -0.13 -9.32
CA LYS A 83 -0.33 -0.98 -10.35
C LYS A 83 -1.01 -0.84 -11.71
N PHE A 84 -2.32 -0.65 -11.73
CA PHE A 84 -3.06 -0.41 -12.96
C PHE A 84 -2.98 1.05 -13.44
N GLY A 85 -2.32 1.94 -12.69
CA GLY A 85 -2.25 3.36 -13.04
C GLY A 85 -3.63 4.04 -13.06
N TYR A 86 -4.59 3.51 -12.32
CA TYR A 86 -5.96 4.02 -12.30
C TYR A 86 -6.02 5.32 -11.47
N LYS A 87 -6.29 6.45 -12.13
CA LYS A 87 -6.20 7.81 -11.55
C LYS A 87 -7.56 8.49 -11.36
N ASP A 88 -8.52 7.78 -10.80
CA ASP A 88 -9.80 8.39 -10.40
C ASP A 88 -9.63 9.22 -9.11
N ALA A 89 -9.85 10.53 -9.20
CA ALA A 89 -9.62 11.45 -8.08
C ALA A 89 -10.51 11.11 -6.87
N ARG A 90 -11.79 10.83 -7.11
CA ARG A 90 -12.77 10.50 -6.06
C ARG A 90 -12.37 9.22 -5.33
N LEU A 91 -11.92 8.19 -6.05
CA LEU A 91 -11.41 6.95 -5.47
C LEU A 91 -10.21 7.22 -4.56
N TRP A 92 -9.21 7.97 -5.04
CA TRP A 92 -8.02 8.24 -4.27
C TRP A 92 -8.31 9.10 -3.03
N GLU A 93 -9.21 10.07 -3.11
CA GLU A 93 -9.68 10.83 -1.95
C GLU A 93 -10.30 9.92 -0.87
N LEU A 94 -11.17 8.99 -1.28
CA LEU A 94 -11.81 8.03 -0.38
C LEU A 94 -10.77 7.08 0.25
N LEU A 95 -9.84 6.56 -0.55
CA LEU A 95 -8.78 5.66 -0.07
C LEU A 95 -7.80 6.38 0.86
N ILE A 96 -7.40 7.61 0.57
CA ILE A 96 -6.53 8.43 1.42
C ILE A 96 -7.24 8.77 2.73
N TRP A 97 -8.52 9.13 2.68
CA TRP A 97 -9.33 9.35 3.89
C TRP A 97 -9.35 8.09 4.77
N ARG A 98 -9.62 6.93 4.15
CA ARG A 98 -9.65 5.66 4.88
C ARG A 98 -8.28 5.29 5.46
N ALA A 99 -7.22 5.45 4.67
CA ALA A 99 -5.84 5.18 5.05
C ALA A 99 -5.42 6.04 6.25
N THR A 100 -5.76 7.34 6.22
CA THR A 100 -5.52 8.27 7.32
C THR A 100 -6.24 7.83 8.61
N GLY A 101 -7.48 7.34 8.49
CA GLY A 101 -8.25 6.81 9.61
C GLY A 101 -7.78 5.44 10.16
N CYS A 102 -6.93 4.69 9.46
CA CYS A 102 -6.34 3.44 9.97
C CYS A 102 -4.88 3.55 10.41
N ILE A 103 -4.16 4.67 10.24
CA ILE A 103 -2.70 4.75 10.50
C ILE A 103 -2.29 4.13 11.84
N ARG A 104 -3.04 4.41 12.92
CA ARG A 104 -2.73 3.88 14.26
C ARG A 104 -2.92 2.36 14.41
N ARG A 105 -3.82 1.78 13.62
CA ARG A 105 -4.19 0.36 13.61
C ARG A 105 -3.42 -0.44 12.55
N SER A 106 -2.76 0.23 11.63
CA SER A 106 -1.97 -0.40 10.57
C SER A 106 -0.62 -0.89 11.08
N ASP A 107 -0.21 -2.06 10.60
CA ASP A 107 1.15 -2.55 10.79
C ASP A 107 2.12 -1.77 9.90
N GLY A 108 3.42 -1.82 10.23
CA GLY A 108 4.46 -1.15 9.46
C GLY A 108 4.46 -1.55 7.98
N ARG A 109 4.21 -2.83 7.67
CA ARG A 109 4.14 -3.34 6.29
C ARG A 109 2.98 -2.72 5.49
N ASP A 110 1.81 -2.60 6.10
CA ASP A 110 0.63 -2.02 5.45
C ASP A 110 0.85 -0.53 5.16
N LEU A 111 1.44 0.22 6.11
CA LEU A 111 1.79 1.63 5.93
C LEU A 111 2.83 1.85 4.83
N VAL A 112 3.85 0.98 4.75
CA VAL A 112 4.82 1.03 3.63
C VAL A 112 4.12 0.77 2.31
N ALA A 113 3.23 -0.23 2.23
CA ALA A 113 2.50 -0.55 1.01
C ALA A 113 1.59 0.61 0.55
N MET A 114 0.86 1.25 1.47
CA MET A 114 0.05 2.44 1.18
C MET A 114 0.91 3.61 0.68
N THR A 115 2.04 3.88 1.34
CA THR A 115 3.00 4.92 0.93
C THR A 115 3.56 4.65 -0.46
N CYS A 116 3.96 3.41 -0.74
CA CYS A 116 4.46 3.02 -2.06
C CYS A 116 3.39 3.13 -3.15
N ALA A 117 2.13 2.81 -2.84
CA ALA A 117 1.02 2.98 -3.78
C ALA A 117 0.83 4.45 -4.17
N LEU A 118 0.87 5.35 -3.18
CA LEU A 118 0.78 6.80 -3.38
C LEU A 118 1.96 7.35 -4.22
N ALA A 119 3.19 6.88 -3.97
CA ALA A 119 4.36 7.26 -4.77
C ALA A 119 4.22 6.84 -6.25
N ARG A 120 3.56 5.71 -6.52
CA ARG A 120 3.34 5.24 -7.91
C ARG A 120 2.35 6.10 -8.67
N VAL A 121 1.29 6.56 -8.04
CA VAL A 121 0.29 7.46 -8.65
C VAL A 121 0.67 8.94 -8.60
N SER A 122 1.85 9.25 -8.06
CA SER A 122 2.37 10.61 -7.88
C SER A 122 1.47 11.49 -7.00
N LEU A 123 0.88 10.91 -5.96
CA LEU A 123 0.11 11.63 -4.95
C LEU A 123 0.91 11.72 -3.65
N ALA A 124 1.07 12.94 -3.12
CA ALA A 124 1.78 13.18 -1.87
C ALA A 124 0.93 13.93 -0.84
N PRO A 125 -0.20 13.36 -0.38
CA PRO A 125 -1.10 14.02 0.58
C PRO A 125 -0.42 14.19 1.95
N PRO A 126 -0.20 15.42 2.44
CA PRO A 126 0.43 15.65 3.75
C PRO A 126 -0.35 15.04 4.91
N SER A 127 -1.68 15.03 4.79
CA SER A 127 -2.62 14.46 5.77
C SER A 127 -2.38 12.98 6.09
N PHE A 128 -1.86 12.21 5.12
CA PHE A 128 -1.48 10.82 5.32
C PHE A 128 0.03 10.68 5.57
N LEU A 129 0.87 11.32 4.76
CA LEU A 129 2.33 11.09 4.78
C LEU A 129 2.99 11.51 6.08
N VAL A 130 2.63 12.67 6.64
CA VAL A 130 3.21 13.15 7.90
C VAL A 130 2.93 12.15 9.04
N PRO A 131 1.66 11.78 9.34
CA PRO A 131 1.39 10.82 10.40
C PRO A 131 1.88 9.39 10.08
N ALA A 132 1.83 8.96 8.82
CA ALA A 132 2.30 7.63 8.42
C ALA A 132 3.81 7.48 8.63
N VAL A 133 4.61 8.44 8.16
CA VAL A 133 6.07 8.40 8.33
C VAL A 133 6.46 8.54 9.80
N ASN A 134 5.77 9.37 10.58
CA ASN A 134 5.99 9.43 12.04
C ASN A 134 5.72 8.08 12.70
N ARG A 135 4.66 7.38 12.32
CA ARG A 135 4.36 6.03 12.84
C ARG A 135 5.41 5.01 12.40
N LEU A 136 5.81 5.02 11.13
CA LEU A 136 6.88 4.16 10.61
C LEU A 136 8.22 4.41 11.28
N THR A 137 8.51 5.66 11.65
CA THR A 137 9.70 6.02 12.43
C THR A 137 9.69 5.35 13.81
N LEU A 138 8.52 5.20 14.43
CA LEU A 138 8.38 4.48 15.71
C LEU A 138 8.49 2.97 15.54
N LEU A 139 8.04 2.44 14.40
CA LEU A 139 8.09 1.01 14.07
C LEU A 139 9.41 0.60 13.37
N MET A 140 10.36 1.54 13.21
CA MET A 140 11.63 1.32 12.52
C MET A 140 12.40 0.09 13.02
N PRO A 141 12.52 -0.18 14.34
CA PRO A 141 13.29 -1.32 14.84
C PRO A 141 12.67 -2.69 14.48
N SER A 142 11.38 -2.74 14.17
CA SER A 142 10.67 -3.98 13.82
C SER A 142 10.38 -4.14 12.34
N LEU A 143 10.81 -3.17 11.52
CA LEU A 143 10.64 -3.20 10.07
C LEU A 143 11.74 -4.04 9.42
N ALA A 144 11.33 -4.91 8.50
CA ALA A 144 12.28 -5.68 7.71
C ALA A 144 13.14 -4.76 6.82
N PRO A 145 14.44 -5.05 6.60
CA PRO A 145 15.33 -4.22 5.79
C PRO A 145 14.77 -3.92 4.39
N HIS A 146 14.14 -4.91 3.76
CA HIS A 146 13.48 -4.73 2.46
C HIS A 146 12.33 -3.71 2.50
N SER A 147 11.53 -3.67 3.57
CA SER A 147 10.45 -2.69 3.73
C SER A 147 10.99 -1.27 3.91
N ILE A 148 12.14 -1.13 4.55
CA ILE A 148 12.84 0.15 4.70
C ILE A 148 13.30 0.65 3.33
N ALA A 149 13.92 -0.20 2.51
CA ALA A 149 14.37 0.17 1.17
C ALA A 149 13.22 0.59 0.24
N LEU A 150 12.08 -0.10 0.31
CA LEU A 150 10.88 0.29 -0.44
C LEU A 150 10.33 1.64 0.02
N LEU A 151 10.32 1.87 1.33
CA LEU A 151 9.85 3.12 1.91
C LEU A 151 10.75 4.29 1.53
N THR A 152 12.08 4.14 1.62
CA THR A 152 13.00 5.22 1.22
C THR A 152 12.82 5.58 -0.25
N GLY A 153 12.81 4.61 -1.16
CA GLY A 153 12.57 4.88 -2.58
C GLY A 153 11.22 5.54 -2.87
N ALA A 154 10.16 5.15 -2.15
CA ALA A 154 8.85 5.77 -2.28
C ALA A 154 8.85 7.24 -1.78
N LEU A 155 9.50 7.51 -0.65
CA LEU A 155 9.61 8.86 -0.08
C LEU A 155 10.48 9.77 -0.96
N ASP A 156 11.54 9.24 -1.55
CA ASP A 156 12.44 9.97 -2.45
C ASP A 156 11.67 10.44 -3.69
N LYS A 157 10.93 9.52 -4.32
CA LYS A 157 10.05 9.85 -5.43
C LYS A 157 9.01 10.92 -5.05
N MET A 158 8.45 10.85 -3.84
CA MET A 158 7.50 11.88 -3.36
C MET A 158 8.16 13.25 -3.18
N THR A 159 9.42 13.31 -2.72
CA THR A 159 10.15 14.59 -2.65
C THR A 159 10.41 15.20 -4.01
N GLU A 160 10.68 14.39 -5.03
CA GLU A 160 10.87 14.84 -6.42
C GLU A 160 9.60 15.41 -7.04
N ILE A 161 8.43 14.89 -6.68
CA ILE A 161 7.11 15.36 -7.17
C ILE A 161 6.77 16.77 -6.61
N GLY A 162 7.62 17.35 -5.76
CA GLY A 162 7.38 18.66 -5.15
C GLY A 162 6.46 18.57 -3.95
N ALA A 163 6.62 17.53 -3.14
CA ALA A 163 5.85 17.38 -1.90
C ALA A 163 6.03 18.58 -0.95
N ASP A 164 4.96 18.88 -0.21
CA ASP A 164 4.87 19.95 0.78
C ASP A 164 6.12 20.02 1.70
N ARG A 165 6.50 21.24 2.10
CA ARG A 165 7.61 21.50 3.02
C ARG A 165 7.51 20.67 4.31
N GLN A 166 6.30 20.39 4.79
CA GLN A 166 6.06 19.51 5.94
C GLN A 166 6.48 18.06 5.67
N VAL A 167 6.11 17.52 4.50
CA VAL A 167 6.47 16.15 4.08
C VAL A 167 7.99 16.04 3.94
N ALA A 168 8.64 17.00 3.28
CA ALA A 168 10.09 17.04 3.14
C ALA A 168 10.82 17.06 4.50
N LYS A 169 10.31 17.82 5.47
CA LYS A 169 10.88 17.88 6.84
C LYS A 169 10.80 16.52 7.54
N VAL A 170 9.65 15.84 7.43
CA VAL A 170 9.43 14.54 8.07
C VAL A 170 10.29 13.45 7.42
N ILE A 171 10.45 13.48 6.09
CA ILE A 171 11.33 12.55 5.36
C ILE A 171 12.78 12.73 5.79
N ARG A 172 13.28 13.97 5.92
CA ARG A 172 14.63 14.24 6.44
C ARG A 172 14.83 13.67 7.84
N ARG A 173 13.84 13.84 8.72
CA ARG A 173 13.88 13.28 10.08
C ARG A 173 13.90 11.76 10.08
N PHE A 174 13.09 11.13 9.22
CA PHE A 174 13.09 9.68 9.04
C PHE A 174 14.46 9.17 8.61
N ARG A 175 15.10 9.84 7.63
CA ARG A 175 16.45 9.48 7.16
C ARG A 175 17.51 9.60 8.26
N SER A 176 17.50 10.68 9.06
CA SER A 176 18.44 10.85 10.18
C SER A 176 18.35 9.68 11.17
N ARG A 177 17.12 9.28 11.51
CA ARG A 177 16.91 8.13 12.41
C ARG A 177 17.29 6.81 11.78
N LEU A 178 17.08 6.66 10.47
CA LEU A 178 17.52 5.48 9.76
C LEU A 178 19.05 5.35 9.77
N SER A 179 19.78 6.44 9.52
CA SER A 179 21.25 6.41 9.61
C SER A 179 21.74 6.10 11.02
N GLU A 180 21.11 6.67 12.06
CA GLU A 180 21.42 6.34 13.46
C GLU A 180 21.14 4.88 13.81
N HIS A 181 20.09 4.29 13.24
CA HIS A 181 19.74 2.90 13.50
C HIS A 181 20.72 1.93 12.82
N ILE A 182 21.12 2.23 11.57
CA ILE A 182 22.11 1.44 10.83
C ILE A 182 23.47 1.50 11.53
N THR A 183 23.92 2.68 11.99
CA THR A 183 25.20 2.80 12.70
C THR A 183 25.19 2.10 14.05
N ARG A 184 24.07 2.10 14.79
CA ARG A 184 23.93 1.32 16.03
C ARG A 184 23.93 -0.19 15.78
N ALA A 185 23.16 -0.67 14.80
CA ALA A 185 23.15 -2.09 14.46
C ALA A 185 24.55 -2.60 14.06
N ALA A 186 25.30 -1.82 13.29
CA ALA A 186 26.68 -2.15 12.93
C ALA A 186 27.67 -2.09 14.11
N ALA A 187 27.38 -1.31 15.15
CA ALA A 187 28.19 -1.27 16.37
C ALA A 187 27.92 -2.47 17.29
N ASP A 188 26.66 -2.91 17.38
CA ASP A 188 26.27 -4.09 18.16
C ASP A 188 26.83 -5.40 17.57
N GLU A 189 26.91 -5.52 16.23
CA GLU A 189 27.54 -6.67 15.56
C GLU A 189 29.06 -6.73 15.80
N ASN A 190 29.77 -5.60 15.73
CA ASN A 190 31.21 -5.55 16.01
C ASN A 190 31.59 -5.75 17.49
N GLY A 191 30.65 -5.52 18.42
CA GLY A 191 30.84 -5.80 19.84
C GLY A 191 30.70 -7.28 20.20
N ALA A 192 29.88 -8.03 19.45
CA ALA A 192 29.68 -9.46 19.66
C ALA A 192 30.85 -10.32 19.13
N ASP A 193 31.50 -9.88 18.05
CA ASP A 193 32.68 -10.58 17.48
C ASP A 193 33.99 -10.30 18.26
N ALA A 194 33.97 -9.40 19.25
CA ALA A 194 35.12 -9.09 20.10
C ALA A 194 35.17 -9.90 21.42
N GLU A 195 34.12 -10.67 21.73
CA GLU A 195 34.01 -11.55 22.91
C GLU A 195 34.05 -13.06 22.58
N ALA A 196 34.37 -13.44 21.34
CA ALA A 196 34.57 -14.84 20.90
C ALA A 196 36.04 -15.15 20.61
#